data_AF-A0A9E5ZWT8-F1
#
_entry.id   AF-A0A9E5ZWT8-F1
#
_cell.length_a   1.000
_cell.length_b   1.000
_cell.length_c   1.000
_cell.angle_alpha   90.00
_cell.angle_beta   90.00
_cell.angle_gamma   90.00
#
_symmetry.space_group_name_H-M   'P 1'
#
loop_
_entity.id
_entity.type
_entity.pdbx_description
1 polymer ?
#
loop_
_entity_poly.entity_id
_entity_poly.type
_entity_poly.pdbx_seq_one_letter_code
_entity_poly.pdbx_strand_id
1 'polypeptide(L)'
;DGGADYSFDCTGNTDVMRDALECCHRGWGTSVIIGVAEAGKEISTRPFQLVTGRTWKGTAFGGAKGRTDVPKIVDWYMNEKIQIDPMITHVMGLEEINKAFDLMHEGKSIRSVVVY
;
A
#
# COMPACT_ATOMS: atom_id res chain seq x y z
N ASP A 1 -21.85 6.52 15.53
CA ASP A 1 -20.45 6.51 15.97
C ASP A 1 -19.73 5.35 15.34
N GLY A 2 -19.29 5.55 14.10
CA GLY A 2 -18.72 4.51 13.25
C GLY A 2 -17.54 5.07 12.47
N GLY A 3 -16.65 4.18 12.10
CA GLY A 3 -15.41 4.46 11.40
C GLY A 3 -14.47 3.27 11.57
N ALA A 4 -13.54 3.07 10.65
CA ALA A 4 -12.64 1.94 10.73
C ALA A 4 -11.60 2.14 11.84
N ASP A 5 -11.25 1.06 12.56
CA ASP A 5 -10.14 1.10 13.52
C ASP A 5 -8.82 1.45 12.81
N TYR A 6 -8.65 0.92 11.59
CA TYR A 6 -7.52 1.21 10.73
C TYR A 6 -7.98 1.48 9.31
N SER A 7 -7.34 2.45 8.66
CA SER A 7 -7.45 2.67 7.22
C SER A 7 -6.06 2.72 6.58
N PHE A 8 -5.98 2.37 5.30
CA PHE A 8 -4.74 2.32 4.55
C PHE A 8 -4.94 3.00 3.20
N ASP A 9 -4.20 4.07 2.92
CA ASP A 9 -4.11 4.59 1.56
C ASP A 9 -3.02 3.81 0.80
N CYS A 10 -3.42 3.18 -0.30
CA CYS A 10 -2.52 2.46 -1.21
C CYS A 10 -2.48 3.10 -2.61
N THR A 11 -2.94 4.35 -2.76
CA THR A 11 -3.12 5.00 -4.07
C THR A 11 -2.05 6.04 -4.39
N GLY A 12 -1.55 6.76 -3.38
CA GLY A 12 -0.68 7.93 -3.60
C GLY A 12 -1.46 9.21 -3.92
N ASN A 13 -2.80 9.20 -3.83
CA ASN A 13 -3.62 10.39 -4.03
C ASN A 13 -3.91 11.09 -2.69
N THR A 14 -3.56 12.38 -2.56
CA THR A 14 -3.71 13.13 -1.31
C THR A 14 -5.14 13.33 -0.85
N ASP A 15 -6.11 13.35 -1.77
CA ASP A 15 -7.53 13.44 -1.41
C ASP A 15 -7.99 12.12 -0.79
N VAL A 16 -7.57 10.98 -1.35
CA VAL A 16 -7.83 9.64 -0.79
C VAL A 16 -7.12 9.45 0.56
N MET A 17 -5.90 9.99 0.72
CA MET A 17 -5.22 9.98 2.01
C MET A 17 -6.02 10.71 3.10
N ARG A 18 -6.64 11.84 2.75
CA ARG A 18 -7.52 12.59 3.66
C ARG A 18 -8.78 11.78 3.98
N ASP A 19 -9.44 11.23 2.97
CA ASP A 19 -10.62 10.40 3.15
C ASP A 19 -10.34 9.19 4.05
N ALA A 20 -9.16 8.56 3.88
CA ALA A 20 -8.70 7.47 4.72
C ALA A 20 -8.58 7.90 6.20
N LEU A 21 -8.05 9.09 6.49
CA LEU A 21 -8.02 9.60 7.85
C LEU A 21 -9.43 9.88 8.38
N GLU A 22 -10.26 10.57 7.61
CA GLU A 22 -11.55 11.04 8.10
C GLU A 22 -12.57 9.91 8.28
N CYS A 23 -12.42 8.79 7.57
CA CYS A 23 -13.23 7.57 7.75
C CYS A 23 -12.81 6.72 8.96
N CYS A 24 -11.65 6.98 9.58
CA CYS A 24 -11.24 6.29 10.80
C CYS A 24 -12.16 6.60 11.98
N HIS A 25 -12.25 5.64 12.92
CA HIS A 25 -13.04 5.80 14.13
C HIS A 25 -12.55 6.99 14.97
N ARG A 26 -13.48 7.81 15.43
CA ARG A 26 -13.18 8.89 16.38
C ARG A 26 -12.70 8.31 17.71
N GLY A 27 -11.64 8.84 18.28
CA GLY A 27 -11.11 8.43 19.58
C GLY A 27 -9.85 7.56 19.51
N TRP A 28 -9.77 6.62 18.55
CA TRP A 28 -8.65 5.66 18.47
C TRP A 28 -8.23 5.27 17.05
N GLY A 29 -8.96 5.67 16.01
CA GLY A 29 -8.71 5.20 14.65
C GLY A 29 -7.35 5.64 14.10
N THR A 30 -6.69 4.76 13.34
CA THR A 30 -5.36 5.01 12.78
C THR A 30 -5.37 4.88 11.26
N SER A 31 -5.00 5.96 10.57
CA SER A 31 -4.80 5.94 9.13
C SER A 31 -3.31 5.83 8.78
N VAL A 32 -2.98 4.91 7.87
CA VAL A 32 -1.62 4.63 7.40
C VAL A 32 -1.50 4.96 5.92
N ILE A 33 -0.65 5.92 5.58
CA ILE A 33 -0.28 6.22 4.20
C ILE A 33 0.78 5.21 3.74
N ILE A 34 0.45 4.43 2.71
CA ILE A 34 1.35 3.49 2.02
C ILE A 34 1.69 4.02 0.62
N GLY A 35 0.72 4.62 -0.08
CA GLY A 35 0.91 5.22 -1.38
C GLY A 35 1.88 6.41 -1.37
N VAL A 36 2.62 6.59 -2.46
CA VAL A 36 3.57 7.70 -2.61
C VAL A 36 2.94 8.78 -3.48
N ALA A 37 2.77 9.97 -2.92
CA ALA A 37 2.22 11.11 -3.65
C ALA A 37 3.23 11.72 -4.64
N GLU A 38 2.69 12.39 -5.65
CA GLU A 38 3.48 13.19 -6.60
C GLU A 38 4.24 14.31 -5.90
N ALA A 39 5.35 14.74 -6.51
CA ALA A 39 6.18 15.81 -5.97
C ALA A 39 5.39 17.11 -5.76
N GLY A 40 5.57 17.73 -4.59
CA GLY A 40 4.96 19.02 -4.25
C GLY A 40 3.51 18.95 -3.76
N LYS A 41 2.91 17.75 -3.66
CA LYS A 41 1.57 17.57 -3.08
C LYS A 41 1.62 17.61 -1.55
N GLU A 42 0.57 18.13 -0.95
CA GLU A 42 0.40 18.21 0.50
C GLU A 42 -0.89 17.49 0.93
N ILE A 43 -0.81 16.82 2.07
CA ILE A 43 -1.99 16.28 2.76
C ILE A 43 -2.56 17.34 3.70
N SER A 44 -3.88 17.37 3.85
CA SER A 44 -4.54 18.30 4.76
C SER A 44 -5.79 17.69 5.39
N THR A 45 -6.11 18.14 6.61
CA THR A 45 -7.38 17.85 7.28
C THR A 45 -7.67 18.94 8.32
N ARG A 46 -8.84 18.90 8.96
CA ARG A 46 -9.12 19.75 10.13
C ARG A 46 -8.35 19.20 11.34
N PRO A 47 -7.60 20.02 12.10
CA PRO A 47 -6.86 19.57 13.28
C PRO A 47 -7.72 18.82 14.31
N PHE A 48 -9.01 19.15 14.37
CA PHE A 48 -9.98 18.48 15.23
C PHE A 48 -10.09 16.97 14.98
N GLN A 49 -9.80 16.48 13.77
CA GLN A 49 -9.78 15.05 13.48
C GLN A 49 -8.73 14.32 14.33
N LEU A 50 -7.55 14.93 14.53
CA LEU A 50 -6.46 14.39 15.34
C LEU A 50 -6.67 14.65 16.83
N VAL A 51 -7.13 15.85 17.21
CA VAL A 51 -7.47 16.19 18.60
C VAL A 51 -8.51 15.23 19.18
N THR A 52 -9.44 14.77 18.35
CA THR A 52 -10.45 13.79 18.76
C THR A 52 -9.98 12.34 18.69
N GLY A 53 -8.67 12.09 18.64
CA GLY A 53 -8.06 10.79 18.90
C GLY A 53 -7.65 9.97 17.68
N ARG A 54 -7.73 10.52 16.47
CA ARG A 54 -7.18 9.83 15.30
C ARG A 54 -5.67 9.99 15.21
N THR A 55 -5.01 8.96 14.70
CA THR A 55 -3.58 8.98 14.38
C THR A 55 -3.38 8.93 12.87
N TRP A 56 -2.54 9.79 12.33
CA TRP A 56 -2.11 9.74 10.93
C TRP A 56 -0.62 9.43 10.87
N LYS A 57 -0.25 8.32 10.20
CA LYS A 57 1.14 7.89 10.08
C LYS A 57 1.44 7.36 8.68
N GLY A 58 2.72 7.22 8.37
CA GLY A 58 3.19 6.60 7.12
C GLY A 58 3.95 5.30 7.38
N THR A 59 4.22 4.55 6.31
CA THR A 59 5.13 3.41 6.34
C THR A 59 6.03 3.41 5.12
N ALA A 60 7.25 2.90 5.28
CA ALA A 60 8.17 2.65 4.19
C ALA A 60 8.53 1.16 4.21
N PHE A 61 8.36 0.48 3.08
CA PHE A 61 8.61 -0.96 2.96
C PHE A 61 7.90 -1.80 4.04
N GLY A 62 6.71 -1.37 4.47
CA GLY A 62 5.95 -2.03 5.55
C GLY A 62 6.61 -1.98 6.93
N GLY A 63 7.66 -1.18 7.13
CA GLY A 63 8.47 -1.15 8.34
C GLY A 63 9.51 -2.27 8.45
N ALA A 64 9.69 -3.07 7.40
CA ALA A 64 10.64 -4.17 7.38
C ALA A 64 12.09 -3.69 7.26
N LYS A 65 13.00 -4.32 7.99
CA LYS A 65 14.45 -4.13 7.84
C LYS A 65 14.96 -5.06 6.75
N GLY A 66 15.13 -4.52 5.53
CA GLY A 66 15.45 -5.26 4.30
C GLY A 66 16.23 -6.56 4.49
N ARG A 67 17.53 -6.50 4.83
CA ARG A 67 18.39 -7.69 4.94
C ARG A 67 17.97 -8.69 6.03
N THR A 68 17.32 -8.23 7.10
CA THR A 68 16.99 -9.05 8.27
C THR A 68 15.59 -9.65 8.18
N ASP A 69 14.64 -8.93 7.59
CA ASP A 69 13.22 -9.30 7.59
C ASP A 69 12.77 -9.92 6.27
N VAL A 70 13.40 -9.62 5.13
CA VAL A 70 13.05 -10.26 3.85
C VAL A 70 13.18 -11.79 3.89
N PRO A 71 14.26 -12.39 4.46
CA PRO A 71 14.33 -13.84 4.59
C PRO A 71 13.15 -14.43 5.38
N LYS A 72 12.67 -13.73 6.42
CA LYS A 72 11.51 -14.17 7.21
C LYS A 72 10.22 -14.15 6.39
N ILE A 73 10.06 -13.17 5.50
CA ILE A 73 8.90 -13.09 4.59
C ILE A 73 8.93 -14.27 3.60
N VAL A 74 10.12 -14.63 3.09
CA VAL A 74 10.30 -15.84 2.27
C VAL A 74 9.92 -17.08 3.07
N ASP A 75 10.41 -17.21 4.32
CA ASP A 75 10.03 -18.33 5.19
C ASP A 75 8.51 -18.39 5.41
N TRP A 76 7.84 -17.24 5.60
CA TRP A 76 6.39 -17.20 5.73
C TRP A 76 5.67 -17.68 4.47
N TYR A 77 6.16 -17.31 3.29
CA TYR A 77 5.63 -17.79 2.02
C TYR A 77 5.82 -19.31 1.87
N MET A 78 7.05 -19.81 2.10
CA MET A 78 7.36 -21.25 1.99
C MET A 78 6.58 -22.10 3.02
N ASN A 79 6.22 -21.52 4.17
CA ASN A 79 5.38 -22.14 5.19
C ASN A 79 3.88 -21.83 5.03
N GLU A 80 3.45 -21.35 3.85
CA GLU A 80 2.05 -21.06 3.49
C GLU A 80 1.34 -20.06 4.43
N LYS A 81 2.08 -19.26 5.20
CA LYS A 81 1.51 -18.23 6.09
C LYS A 81 1.02 -17.00 5.34
N ILE A 82 1.57 -16.76 4.14
CA ILE A 82 1.17 -15.68 3.24
C ILE A 82 1.05 -16.20 1.81
N GLN A 83 0.12 -15.62 1.07
CA GLN A 83 -0.14 -15.97 -0.32
C GLN A 83 0.58 -14.98 -1.24
N ILE A 84 1.49 -15.46 -2.09
CA ILE A 84 2.17 -14.64 -3.09
C ILE A 84 1.69 -14.97 -4.51
N ASP A 85 1.49 -16.26 -4.81
CA ASP A 85 1.14 -16.73 -6.15
C ASP A 85 -0.10 -16.05 -6.76
N PRO A 86 -1.21 -15.81 -6.02
CA PRO A 86 -2.38 -15.13 -6.58
C PRO A 86 -2.11 -13.67 -7.02
N MET A 87 -1.02 -13.05 -6.55
CA MET A 87 -0.64 -11.70 -6.99
C MET A 87 0.02 -11.72 -8.39
N ILE A 88 0.55 -12.86 -8.82
CA ILE A 88 1.21 -13.03 -10.12
C ILE A 88 0.13 -13.27 -11.17
N THR A 89 -0.23 -12.21 -11.89
CA THR A 89 -1.27 -12.28 -12.94
C THR A 89 -0.71 -12.63 -14.31
N HIS A 90 0.58 -12.36 -14.55
CA HIS A 90 1.23 -12.56 -15.83
C HIS A 90 2.67 -13.04 -15.62
N VAL A 91 3.11 -13.96 -16.48
CA VAL A 91 4.50 -14.41 -16.58
C VAL A 91 4.90 -14.31 -18.06
N MET A 92 6.04 -13.69 -18.35
CA MET A 92 6.51 -13.47 -19.72
C MET A 92 8.05 -13.39 -19.78
N GLY A 93 8.61 -13.50 -20.97
CA GLY A 93 10.05 -13.36 -21.20
C GLY A 93 10.50 -11.90 -21.20
N LEU A 94 11.82 -11.67 -21.04
CA LEU A 94 12.42 -10.33 -21.02
C LEU A 94 12.18 -9.54 -22.31
N GLU A 95 12.05 -10.22 -23.44
CA GLU A 95 11.71 -9.63 -24.74
C GLU A 95 10.34 -8.94 -24.76
N GLU A 96 9.43 -9.31 -23.87
CA GLU A 96 8.09 -8.72 -23.74
C GLU A 96 8.00 -7.62 -22.67
N ILE A 97 9.13 -7.12 -22.15
CA ILE A 97 9.13 -6.15 -21.03
C ILE A 97 8.24 -4.91 -21.27
N ASN A 98 8.19 -4.39 -22.49
CA ASN A 98 7.34 -3.22 -22.80
C ASN A 98 5.84 -3.55 -22.70
N LYS A 99 5.44 -4.75 -23.09
CA LYS A 99 4.05 -5.22 -22.91
C LYS A 99 3.68 -5.34 -21.44
N ALA A 100 4.63 -5.67 -20.56
CA ALA A 100 4.39 -5.67 -19.11
C ALA A 100 4.04 -4.26 -18.60
N PHE A 101 4.71 -3.21 -19.12
CA PHE A 101 4.38 -1.82 -18.81
C PHE A 101 3.01 -1.42 -19.36
N ASP A 102 2.67 -1.82 -20.59
CA ASP A 102 1.35 -1.53 -21.16
C ASP A 102 0.22 -2.11 -20.31
N LEU A 103 0.34 -3.38 -19.89
CA LEU A 103 -0.63 -4.04 -19.01
C LEU A 103 -0.77 -3.33 -17.64
N MET A 104 0.32 -2.78 -17.11
CA MET A 104 0.31 -2.00 -15.86
C MET A 104 -0.49 -0.70 -16.04
N HIS A 105 -0.27 0.05 -17.12
CA HIS A 105 -1.00 1.29 -17.38
C HIS A 105 -2.48 1.07 -17.69
N GLU A 106 -2.80 -0.04 -18.37
CA GLU A 106 -4.19 -0.42 -18.68
C GLU A 106 -4.96 -0.96 -17.47
N GLY A 107 -4.29 -1.18 -16.32
CA GLY A 107 -4.90 -1.78 -15.13
C GLY A 107 -5.31 -3.24 -15.33
N LYS A 108 -4.70 -3.94 -16.30
CA LYS A 108 -4.97 -5.36 -16.61
C LYS A 108 -4.03 -6.31 -15.88
N SER A 109 -3.05 -5.80 -15.13
CA SER A 109 -2.16 -6.60 -14.28
C SER A 109 -2.22 -6.18 -12.81
N ILE A 110 -1.93 -7.14 -11.92
CA ILE A 110 -1.59 -6.85 -10.52
C ILE A 110 -0.06 -6.87 -10.37
N ARG A 111 0.56 -8.01 -10.72
CA ARG A 111 2.01 -8.14 -10.92
C ARG A 111 2.29 -8.98 -12.16
N SER A 112 3.35 -8.57 -12.87
CA SER A 112 3.94 -9.31 -13.99
C SER A 112 5.33 -9.77 -13.59
N VAL A 113 5.62 -11.06 -13.71
CA VAL A 113 6.96 -11.63 -13.49
C VAL A 113 7.64 -11.80 -14.83
N VAL A 114 8.83 -11.21 -14.95
CA VAL A 114 9.67 -11.31 -16.14
C VAL A 114 10.77 -12.34 -15.89
N VAL A 115 10.83 -13.37 -16.72
CA VAL A 115 11.84 -14.44 -16.65
C VAL A 115 12.92 -14.16 -17.69
N TYR A 116 14.19 -14.38 -17.34
CA TYR A 116 15.38 -14.10 -18.16
C TYR A 116 16.36 -15.26 -18.18
#